data_AF-A0A7U2EWU2-F1
#
_entry.id   AF-A0A7U2EWU2-F1
#
_cell.length_a   1.000
_cell.length_b   1.000
_cell.length_c   1.000
_cell.angle_alpha   90.00
_cell.angle_beta   90.00
_cell.angle_gamma   90.00
#
_symmetry.space_group_name_H-M   'P 1'
#
loop_
_entity.id
_entity.type
_entity.pdbx_description
1 polymer ?
#
loop_
_entity_poly.entity_id
_entity_poly.type
_entity_poly.pdbx_seq_one_letter_code
_entity_poly.pdbx_strand_id
1 'polypeptide(L)'
;MYCQGTESGVKDWVSTVQRLRYKDFQLVKKPAEKLFDDGIKQEQKVPYGKLEEIETVKEYGATMEALGVRSWWRRGMGYMGET
;
A
#
# COMPACT_ATOMS: atom_id res chain seq x y z
N MET A 1 -4.89 0.41 5.10
CA MET A 1 -3.85 -0.65 5.16
C MET A 1 -3.32 -0.85 3.74
N TYR A 2 -2.00 -1.01 3.59
CA TYR A 2 -1.37 -1.45 2.33
C TYR A 2 -0.50 -2.68 2.64
N CYS A 3 -0.27 -3.52 1.63
CA CYS A 3 0.59 -4.69 1.73
C CYS A 3 1.69 -4.61 0.66
N GLN A 4 2.89 -5.06 1.00
CA GLN A 4 4.02 -5.17 0.08
C GLN A 4 4.60 -6.59 0.16
N GLY A 5 4.99 -7.14 -0.99
CA GLY A 5 5.67 -8.43 -1.07
C GLY A 5 5.94 -8.81 -2.51
N THR A 6 6.34 -10.06 -2.73
CA THR A 6 6.40 -10.63 -4.09
C THR A 6 5.02 -10.62 -4.72
N GLU A 7 4.94 -10.57 -6.05
CA GLU A 7 3.66 -10.57 -6.75
C GLU A 7 2.78 -11.76 -6.36
N SER A 8 3.37 -12.97 -6.34
CA SER A 8 2.68 -14.19 -5.89
C SER A 8 2.18 -14.07 -4.45
N GLY A 9 3.03 -13.61 -3.54
CA GLY A 9 2.67 -13.45 -2.13
C GLY A 9 1.55 -12.44 -1.91
N VAL A 10 1.56 -11.33 -2.64
CA VAL A 10 0.48 -10.33 -2.57
C VAL A 10 -0.82 -10.89 -3.14
N LYS A 11 -0.79 -11.61 -4.27
CA LYS A 11 -1.98 -12.26 -4.85
C LYS A 11 -2.58 -13.30 -3.90
N ASP A 12 -1.75 -14.15 -3.31
CA ASP A 12 -2.20 -15.17 -2.36
C ASP A 12 -2.81 -14.56 -1.10
N TRP A 13 -2.20 -13.49 -0.59
CA TRP A 13 -2.72 -12.74 0.55
C TRP A 13 -4.08 -12.09 0.23
N VAL A 14 -4.21 -11.39 -0.91
CA VAL A 14 -5.49 -10.79 -1.33
C VAL A 14 -6.57 -11.86 -1.50
N SER A 15 -6.23 -13.00 -2.12
CA SER A 15 -7.15 -14.12 -2.27
C SER A 15 -7.61 -14.70 -0.93
N THR A 16 -6.72 -14.71 0.07
CA THR A 16 -7.06 -15.15 1.43
C THR A 16 -7.99 -14.15 2.11
N VAL A 17 -7.69 -12.84 2.03
CA VAL A 17 -8.52 -11.78 2.63
C VAL A 17 -9.91 -11.74 2.00
N GLN A 18 -10.02 -11.89 0.68
CA GLN A 18 -11.30 -11.95 -0.03
C GLN A 18 -12.18 -13.14 0.41
N ARG A 19 -11.58 -14.22 0.91
CA ARG A 19 -12.30 -15.39 1.44
C ARG A 19 -12.74 -15.21 2.89
N LEU A 20 -12.14 -14.27 3.62
CA LEU A 20 -12.64 -13.90 4.94
C LEU A 20 -14.01 -13.24 4.76
N ARG A 21 -14.99 -13.60 5.61
CA ARG A 21 -16.32 -12.99 5.62
C ARG A 21 -16.30 -11.59 6.23
N TYR A 22 -15.31 -10.77 5.89
CA TYR A 22 -15.38 -9.35 6.16
C TYR A 22 -16.51 -8.78 5.32
N LYS A 23 -17.50 -8.21 6.00
CA LYS A 23 -18.59 -7.49 5.34
C LYS A 23 -17.97 -6.35 4.55
N ASP A 24 -18.19 -6.34 3.24
CA ASP A 24 -17.81 -5.26 2.32
C ASP A 24 -16.30 -4.98 2.19
N PHE A 25 -15.46 -6.02 2.05
CA PHE A 25 -14.06 -5.83 1.66
C PHE A 25 -13.97 -5.21 0.25
N GLN A 26 -13.43 -4.00 0.17
CA GLN A 26 -13.15 -3.32 -1.08
C GLN A 26 -11.70 -2.83 -1.12
N LEU A 27 -11.03 -3.11 -2.24
CA LEU A 27 -9.74 -2.54 -2.53
C LEU A 27 -9.94 -1.16 -3.16
N VAL A 28 -9.48 -0.12 -2.48
CA VAL A 28 -9.45 1.25 -3.03
C VAL A 28 -8.61 1.31 -4.32
N LYS A 29 -7.52 0.54 -4.37
CA LYS A 29 -6.67 0.41 -5.55
C LYS A 29 -6.22 -1.04 -5.70
N LYS A 30 -6.20 -1.55 -6.94
CA LYS A 30 -5.65 -2.87 -7.25
C LYS A 30 -4.16 -2.91 -6.90
N PRO A 31 -3.64 -4.06 -6.42
CA PRO A 31 -2.20 -4.24 -6.26
C PRO A 31 -1.48 -3.97 -7.58
N ALA A 32 -0.33 -3.33 -7.49
CA ALA A 32 0.49 -2.96 -8.63
C ALA A 32 1.97 -3.11 -8.26
N GLU A 33 2.83 -3.12 -9.27
CA GLU A 33 4.27 -3.01 -9.06
C GLU A 33 4.58 -1.72 -8.28
N LYS A 34 5.54 -1.82 -7.35
CA LYS A 34 5.95 -0.68 -6.54
C LYS A 34 6.78 0.26 -7.40
N LEU A 35 6.21 1.43 -7.69
CA LEU A 35 6.90 2.55 -8.31
C LEU A 35 7.24 3.55 -7.21
N PHE A 36 8.53 3.85 -7.05
CA PHE A 36 8.98 4.82 -6.05
C PHE A 36 8.68 6.25 -6.53
N ASP A 37 8.29 7.11 -5.59
CA ASP A 37 8.16 8.54 -5.83
C ASP A 37 9.52 9.17 -6.21
N ASP A 38 9.48 10.20 -7.06
CA ASP A 38 10.67 10.92 -7.53
C ASP A 38 11.55 11.38 -6.35
N GLY A 39 12.84 11.03 -6.41
CA GLY A 39 13.82 11.37 -5.37
C GLY A 39 14.10 10.26 -4.35
N ILE A 40 13.32 9.18 -4.33
CA ILE A 40 13.60 8.01 -3.47
C ILE A 40 14.41 6.99 -4.27
N LYS A 41 15.72 6.93 -3.97
CA LYS A 41 16.70 6.11 -4.69
C LYS A 41 16.88 4.69 -4.13
N GLN A 42 16.35 4.42 -2.94
CA GLN A 42 16.52 3.13 -2.27
C GLN A 42 15.25 2.67 -1.59
N GLU A 43 14.98 1.38 -1.75
CA GLU A 43 13.93 0.69 -1.03
C GLU A 43 14.29 0.58 0.44
N GLN A 44 13.45 1.13 1.33
CA GLN A 44 13.49 0.75 2.74
C GLN A 44 13.19 -0.75 2.84
N LYS A 45 14.14 -1.53 3.38
CA LYS A 45 13.91 -2.93 3.73
C LYS A 45 12.90 -2.99 4.87
N VAL A 46 11.65 -3.27 4.53
CA VAL A 46 10.61 -3.59 5.52
C VAL A 46 10.68 -5.09 5.82
N PRO A 47 10.87 -5.51 7.08
CA PRO A 47 10.82 -6.92 7.43
C PRO A 47 9.46 -7.53 7.07
N TYR A 48 9.47 -8.71 6.45
CA TYR A 48 8.22 -9.45 6.19
C TYR A 48 7.48 -9.75 7.49
N GLY A 49 6.15 -9.71 7.43
CA GLY A 49 5.30 -9.99 8.58
C GLY A 49 5.21 -8.86 9.61
N LYS A 50 5.80 -7.69 9.34
CA LYS A 50 5.65 -6.50 10.17
C LYS A 50 4.25 -5.90 9.98
N LEU A 51 3.47 -5.83 11.07
CA LEU A 51 2.20 -5.12 11.14
C LEU A 51 2.37 -3.98 12.15
N GLU A 52 2.15 -2.74 11.70
CA GLU A 52 2.18 -1.56 12.56
C GLU A 52 0.81 -0.90 12.57
N GLU A 53 0.29 -0.68 13.77
CA GLU A 53 -0.89 0.14 13.99
C GLU A 53 -0.47 1.61 14.00
N ILE A 54 -1.27 2.46 13.35
CA ILE A 54 -1.02 3.90 13.26
C ILE A 54 -2.28 4.61 13.71
N GLU A 55 -2.15 5.49 14.70
CA GLU A 55 -3.28 6.14 15.36
C GLU A 55 -3.81 7.34 14.56
N THR A 56 -2.95 8.00 13.78
CA THR A 56 -3.32 9.23 13.08
C THR A 56 -3.09 9.17 11.57
N VAL A 57 -3.97 9.84 10.82
CA VAL A 57 -3.83 9.99 9.36
C VAL A 57 -2.54 10.74 8.99
N LYS A 58 -2.09 11.65 9.85
CA LYS A 58 -0.84 12.40 9.66
C LYS A 58 0.37 11.48 9.65
N GLU A 59 0.48 10.61 10.65
CA GLU A 59 1.56 9.62 10.72
C GLU A 59 1.46 8.63 9.56
N TYR A 60 0.25 8.21 9.21
CA TYR A 60 0.02 7.33 8.07
C TYR A 60 0.58 7.93 6.76
N GLY A 61 0.34 9.23 6.55
CA GLY A 61 0.90 9.98 5.44
C GLY A 61 2.43 10.06 5.47
N ALA A 62 3.02 10.34 6.63
CA ALA A 62 4.48 10.38 6.80
C ALA A 62 5.13 9.01 6.52
N THR A 63 4.51 7.91 6.95
CA THR A 63 4.99 6.55 6.62
C THR A 63 4.90 6.27 5.12
N MET A 64 3.84 6.70 4.44
CA MET A 64 3.75 6.56 2.98
C MET A 64 4.83 7.32 2.22
N GLU A 65 5.19 8.52 2.70
CA GLU A 65 6.30 9.32 2.16
C GLU A 65 7.62 8.60 2.33
N ALA A 66 7.91 8.10 3.55
CA ALA A 66 9.14 7.36 3.83
C ALA A 66 9.27 6.07 3.00
N LEU A 67 8.15 5.39 2.73
CA LEU A 67 8.12 4.17 1.90
C LEU A 67 8.08 4.45 0.39
N GLY A 68 7.90 5.71 -0.01
CA GLY A 68 7.83 6.15 -1.40
C GLY A 68 6.60 5.67 -2.16
N VAL A 69 5.47 5.49 -1.47
CA VAL A 69 4.20 5.00 -2.05
C VAL A 69 3.09 6.04 -2.03
N ARG A 70 3.42 7.29 -1.70
CA ARG A 70 2.43 8.36 -1.55
C ARG A 70 1.79 8.74 -2.88
N SER A 71 2.55 8.83 -3.98
CA SER A 71 1.94 9.13 -5.29
C SER A 71 0.94 8.05 -5.71
N TRP A 72 1.30 6.76 -5.54
CA TRP A 72 0.43 5.62 -5.83
C TRP A 72 -0.88 5.71 -5.03
N TRP A 73 -0.77 5.98 -3.72
CA TRP A 73 -1.94 6.15 -2.87
C TRP A 73 -2.80 7.35 -3.29
N ARG A 74 -2.19 8.52 -3.55
CA ARG A 74 -2.91 9.72 -4.00
C ARG A 74 -3.66 9.49 -5.31
N ARG A 75 -3.06 8.75 -6.26
CA ARG A 75 -3.72 8.34 -7.50
C ARG A 75 -4.89 7.40 -7.24
N GLY A 76 -4.73 6.41 -6.35
CA GLY A 76 -5.81 5.50 -5.97
C GLY A 76 -7.00 6.19 -5.30
N MET A 77 -6.75 7.28 -4.57
CA MET A 77 -7.77 8.10 -3.92
C MET A 77 -8.40 9.16 -4.84
N GLY A 78 -7.91 9.32 -6.07
CA GLY A 78 -8.37 10.37 -6.99
C GLY A 78 -7.87 11.79 -6.65
N TYR A 79 -6.84 11.94 -5.81
CA TYR A 79 -6.24 13.24 -5.48
C TYR A 79 -5.25 13.74 -6.53
N MET A 80 -4.80 12.85 -7.42
CA MET A 80 -4.09 13.22 -8.63
C MET A 80 -5.07 13.05 -9.79
N GLY A 81 -5.31 14.11 -10.55
CA GLY A 81 -6.10 14.03 -11.78
C GLY A 81 -5.50 13.00 -12.75
N GLU A 82 -6.33 12.44 -13.61
CA GLU A 82 -5.85 11.65 -14.75
C GLU A 82 -5.15 12.61 -15.72
N THR A 83 -3.82 12.58 -15.76
CA THR A 83 -3.04 13.18 -16.84
C THR A 83 -2.88 12.21 -18.00
#